data_AF-A0A259LWX5-F1
#
_entry.id   AF-A0A259LWX5-F1
#
_cell.length_a   1.000
_cell.length_b   1.000
_cell.length_c   1.000
_cell.angle_alpha   90.00
_cell.angle_beta   90.00
_cell.angle_gamma   90.00
#
_symmetry.space_group_name_H-M   'P 1'
#
loop_
_entity.id
_entity.type
_entity.pdbx_description
1 polymer ?
#
loop_
_entity_poly.entity_id
_entity_poly.type
_entity_poly.pdbx_seq_one_letter_code
_entity_poly.pdbx_strand_id
1 'polypeptide(L)'
;AAKMGATFLHGAAVTIHKAQGSQWENVQVFAPDLYAAARMGRSEAGQPLWKRLAYVAITRAQERLIWVVRNRLSKPSGPLRVDDLKAMTAPALSLAMQEEGEV
;
A
#
# COMPACT_ATOMS: atom_id res chain seq x y z
N ALA A 1 -29.78 -4.74 1.62
CA ALA A 1 -28.86 -3.73 2.18
C ALA A 1 -27.45 -4.03 1.67
N ALA A 2 -26.86 -3.11 0.90
CA ALA A 2 -25.50 -3.27 0.38
C ALA A 2 -24.51 -3.27 1.55
N LYS A 3 -23.82 -4.40 1.76
CA LYS A 3 -22.68 -4.45 2.67
C LYS A 3 -21.58 -3.59 2.05
N MET A 4 -21.47 -2.33 2.46
CA MET A 4 -20.27 -1.52 2.24
C MET A 4 -19.12 -2.25 2.95
N GLY A 5 -18.42 -3.09 2.19
CA GLY A 5 -17.26 -3.86 2.61
C GLY A 5 -16.04 -2.99 2.84
N ALA A 6 -16.16 -1.92 3.63
CA ALA A 6 -15.02 -1.37 4.32
C ALA A 6 -14.79 -2.24 5.55
N THR A 7 -14.23 -3.44 5.34
CA THR A 7 -13.36 -4.01 6.37
C THR A 7 -12.38 -2.89 6.67
N PHE A 8 -12.47 -2.28 7.86
CA PHE A 8 -11.39 -1.45 8.36
C PHE A 8 -10.18 -2.38 8.37
N LEU A 9 -9.38 -2.34 7.31
CA LEU A 9 -8.02 -2.80 7.38
C LEU A 9 -7.48 -2.02 8.58
N HIS A 10 -7.25 -2.71 9.69
CA HIS A 10 -6.21 -2.33 10.62
C HIS A 10 -4.87 -2.55 9.88
N GLY A 11 -4.75 -1.96 8.69
CA GLY A 11 -3.57 -1.96 7.88
C GLY A 11 -2.67 -0.96 8.56
N ALA A 12 -1.45 -1.38 8.88
CA ALA A 12 -0.43 -0.50 9.40
C ALA A 12 -0.17 0.74 8.52
N ALA A 13 -0.74 0.81 7.30
CA ALA A 13 -0.78 1.97 6.42
C ALA A 13 -2.08 2.02 5.60
N VAL A 14 -2.46 3.24 5.19
CA VAL A 14 -3.54 3.51 4.23
C VAL A 14 -3.05 4.45 3.14
N THR A 15 -3.62 4.36 1.94
CA THR A 15 -3.34 5.33 0.88
C THR A 15 -4.00 6.68 1.17
N ILE A 16 -3.41 7.77 0.67
CA ILE A 16 -3.86 9.15 0.95
C ILE A 16 -5.35 9.36 0.61
N HIS A 17 -5.81 8.78 -0.50
CA HIS A 17 -7.22 8.91 -0.90
C HIS A 17 -8.18 8.13 0.01
N LYS A 18 -7.73 7.03 0.64
CA LYS A 18 -8.53 6.29 1.63
C LYS A 18 -8.53 6.96 3.01
N ALA A 19 -7.61 7.89 3.25
CA ALA A 19 -7.54 8.69 4.46
C ALA A 19 -8.38 9.98 4.40
N GLN A 20 -9.09 10.23 3.30
CA GLN A 20 -9.91 11.42 3.16
C GLN A 20 -11.09 11.38 4.14
N GLY A 21 -11.30 12.47 4.89
CA GLY A 21 -12.40 12.57 5.85
C GLY A 21 -12.13 11.99 7.23
N SER A 22 -10.99 11.30 7.45
CA SER A 22 -10.58 10.79 8.77
C SER A 22 -9.48 11.65 9.40
N GLN A 23 -9.32 11.58 10.71
CA GLN A 23 -8.25 12.27 11.43
C GLN A 23 -7.66 11.34 12.49
N TRP A 24 -6.37 11.51 12.78
CA TRP A 24 -5.64 10.73 13.77
C TRP A 24 -4.73 11.63 14.59
N GLU A 25 -4.53 11.30 15.86
CA GLU A 25 -3.62 12.01 16.77
C GLU A 25 -2.21 12.13 16.17
N ASN A 26 -1.67 11.00 15.70
CA ASN A 26 -0.34 10.89 15.12
C ASN A 26 -0.43 10.32 13.68
N VAL A 27 0.19 10.98 12.69
CA VAL A 27 0.24 10.51 11.30
C VAL A 27 1.67 10.44 10.79
N GLN A 28 2.02 9.35 10.12
CA GLN A 28 3.27 9.20 9.37
C GLN A 28 3.00 9.40 7.88
N VAL A 29 3.67 10.39 7.27
CA VAL A 29 3.61 10.62 5.83
C VAL A 29 4.91 10.16 5.20
N PHE A 30 4.81 9.21 4.27
CA PHE A 30 5.94 8.69 3.51
C PHE A 30 6.26 9.63 2.34
N ALA A 31 7.24 10.51 2.54
CA ALA A 31 7.65 11.52 1.58
C ALA A 31 8.04 10.97 0.19
N PRO A 32 8.69 9.79 0.07
CA PRO A 32 9.00 9.20 -1.23
C PRO A 32 7.76 9.01 -2.14
N ASP A 33 6.59 8.75 -1.57
CA ASP A 33 5.35 8.56 -2.33
C ASP A 33 4.88 9.88 -2.97
N LEU A 34 5.01 11.00 -2.23
CA LEU A 34 4.72 12.33 -2.74
C LEU A 34 5.76 12.79 -3.77
N TYR A 35 7.03 12.43 -3.57
CA TYR A 35 8.07 12.67 -4.56
C TYR A 35 7.78 11.93 -5.88
N ALA A 36 7.40 10.65 -5.80
CA ALA A 36 6.97 9.89 -6.97
C ALA A 36 5.77 10.55 -7.67
N ALA A 37 4.75 10.95 -6.91
CA ALA A 37 3.60 11.66 -7.46
C ALA A 37 3.97 13.01 -8.12
N ALA A 38 4.94 13.74 -7.57
CA ALA A 38 5.44 14.97 -8.17
C ALA A 38 6.16 14.70 -9.50
N ARG A 39 6.96 13.63 -9.56
CA ARG A 39 7.67 13.20 -10.79
C ARG A 39 6.73 12.72 -11.88
N MET A 40 5.54 12.22 -11.54
CA MET A 40 4.52 11.83 -12.53
C MET A 40 3.95 13.04 -13.30
N GLY A 41 4.15 14.27 -12.84
CA GLY A 41 3.74 15.49 -13.57
C GLY A 41 2.23 15.66 -13.76
N ARG A 42 1.40 14.87 -13.07
CA ARG A 42 -0.07 14.93 -13.20
C ARG A 42 -0.62 16.23 -12.60
N SER A 43 -1.63 16.78 -13.25
CA SER A 43 -2.38 17.96 -12.79
C SER A 43 -3.88 17.71 -12.82
N GLU A 44 -4.60 18.30 -11.86
CA GLU A 44 -6.06 18.25 -11.75
C GLU A 44 -6.58 19.66 -11.45
N ALA A 45 -7.59 20.12 -12.19
CA ALA A 45 -8.18 21.45 -12.02
C ALA A 45 -7.12 22.59 -11.98
N GLY A 46 -6.11 22.50 -12.87
CA GLY A 46 -5.04 23.49 -12.96
C GLY A 46 -3.97 23.44 -11.86
N GLN A 47 -4.03 22.46 -10.95
CA GLN A 47 -3.04 22.30 -9.88
C GLN A 47 -2.32 20.95 -9.96
N PRO A 48 -1.01 20.88 -9.68
CA PRO A 48 -0.30 19.61 -9.58
C PRO A 48 -0.93 18.67 -8.55
N LEU A 49 -1.20 17.43 -8.95
CA LEU A 49 -1.88 16.43 -8.12
C LEU A 49 -1.15 16.21 -6.78
N TRP A 50 0.18 16.16 -6.81
CA TRP A 50 0.99 15.93 -5.62
C TRP A 50 0.78 17.00 -4.54
N LYS A 51 0.44 18.24 -4.89
CA LYS A 51 0.13 19.30 -3.92
C LYS A 51 -1.15 18.98 -3.15
N ARG A 52 -2.18 18.49 -3.85
CA ARG A 52 -3.43 18.04 -3.23
C ARG A 52 -3.20 16.84 -2.33
N LEU A 53 -2.40 15.86 -2.79
CA LEU A 53 -2.05 14.69 -1.98
C LEU A 53 -1.30 15.09 -0.70
N ALA A 54 -0.33 16.00 -0.81
CA ALA A 54 0.41 16.52 0.34
C ALA A 54 -0.53 17.23 1.33
N TYR A 55 -1.42 18.10 0.83
CA TYR A 55 -2.40 18.80 1.66
C TYR A 55 -3.31 17.83 2.42
N VAL A 56 -3.89 16.85 1.71
CA VAL A 56 -4.74 15.83 2.35
C VAL A 56 -3.96 15.09 3.42
N ALA A 57 -2.76 14.57 3.09
CA ALA A 57 -1.93 13.80 4.01
C ALA A 57 -1.54 14.58 5.27
N ILE A 58 -1.11 15.84 5.12
CA ILE A 58 -0.67 16.68 6.25
C ILE A 58 -1.83 16.97 7.19
N THR A 59 -3.00 17.31 6.65
CA THR A 59 -4.18 17.66 7.46
C THR A 59 -4.85 16.47 8.13
N ARG A 60 -4.32 15.24 7.96
CA ARG A 60 -4.83 14.06 8.67
C ARG A 60 -4.32 13.97 10.11
N ALA A 61 -3.17 14.60 10.41
CA ALA A 61 -2.65 14.70 11.77
C ALA A 61 -3.41 15.75 12.58
N GLN A 62 -3.84 15.38 13.79
CA GLN A 62 -4.41 16.32 14.76
C GLN A 62 -3.34 16.91 15.66
N GLU A 63 -2.38 16.10 16.14
CA GLU A 63 -1.37 16.54 17.10
C GLU A 63 0.05 16.48 16.52
N ARG A 64 0.39 15.37 15.86
CA ARG A 64 1.76 15.16 15.38
C ARG A 64 1.80 14.57 13.97
N LEU A 65 2.61 15.19 13.13
CA LEU A 65 2.99 14.66 11.83
C LEU A 65 4.45 14.21 11.87
N ILE A 66 4.70 12.98 11.44
CA ILE A 66 6.04 12.42 11.23
C ILE A 66 6.28 12.36 9.73
N TRP A 67 7.24 13.14 9.26
CA TRP A 67 7.64 13.17 7.85
C TRP A 67 8.74 12.14 7.59
N VAL A 68 8.38 11.00 7.00
CA VAL A 68 9.29 9.88 6.77
C VAL A 68 9.98 10.05 5.41
N VAL A 69 11.28 10.36 5.44
CA VAL A 69 12.10 10.50 4.22
C VAL A 69 12.88 9.22 3.90
N ARG A 70 13.26 8.45 4.94
CA ARG A 70 14.02 7.20 4.81
C ARG A 70 13.20 6.04 5.37
N ASN A 71 12.24 5.58 4.58
CA ASN A 71 11.41 4.44 4.95
C ASN A 71 12.22 3.14 4.89
N ARG A 72 12.57 2.61 6.06
CA ARG A 72 13.18 1.29 6.19
C ARG A 72 12.45 0.53 7.27
N LEU A 73 12.21 -0.75 7.02
CA LEU A 73 11.85 -1.66 8.08
C LEU A 73 13.09 -1.86 8.96
N SER A 74 12.88 -1.90 10.28
CA SER A 74 13.93 -2.34 11.20
C SER A 74 14.37 -3.74 10.81
N LYS A 75 15.67 -4.03 10.96
CA LYS A 75 16.16 -5.40 10.78
C LYS A 75 15.40 -6.32 11.75
N PRO A 76 14.81 -7.43 11.29
CA PRO A 76 14.13 -8.35 12.19
C PRO A 76 15.12 -8.90 13.23
N SER A 77 14.66 -9.06 14.46
CA SER A 77 15.48 -9.57 15.58
C SER A 77 15.74 -11.08 15.49
N GLY A 78 14.99 -11.79 14.65
CA GLY A 78 15.19 -13.20 14.35
C GLY A 78 14.87 -13.52 12.89
N PRO A 79 15.02 -14.79 12.48
CA PRO A 79 14.65 -15.24 11.15
C PRO A 79 13.17 -14.98 10.83
N LEU A 80 12.87 -14.70 9.57
CA LEU A 80 11.47 -14.62 9.11
C LEU A 80 10.83 -16.00 9.24
N ARG A 81 9.73 -16.08 9.98
CA ARG A 81 8.93 -17.30 10.12
C ARG A 81 7.80 -17.32 9.10
N VAL A 82 7.27 -18.51 8.84
CA VAL A 82 6.18 -18.76 7.89
C VAL A 82 4.96 -19.37 8.57
N ASP A 83 4.90 -19.34 9.91
CA ASP A 83 3.86 -19.99 10.71
C ASP A 83 2.46 -19.39 10.46
N ASP A 84 2.41 -18.14 9.99
CA ASP A 84 1.19 -17.41 9.60
C ASP A 84 0.78 -17.66 8.14
N LEU A 85 1.65 -18.27 7.33
CA LEU A 85 1.31 -18.65 5.97
C LEU A 85 0.40 -19.87 6.01
N LYS A 86 -0.78 -19.75 5.39
CA LYS A 86 -1.64 -20.90 5.15
C LYS A 86 -0.89 -21.87 4.23
N ALA A 87 -0.57 -23.06 4.74
CA ALA A 87 -0.08 -24.15 3.91
C ALA A 87 -1.17 -24.51 2.90
N MET A 88 -0.97 -24.14 1.64
CA MET A 88 -1.82 -24.58 0.54
C MET A 88 -1.20 -25.83 -0.04
N THR A 89 -1.96 -26.93 -0.06
CA THR A 89 -1.57 -28.13 -0.79
C THR A 89 -1.38 -27.75 -2.25
N ALA A 90 -0.19 -27.98 -2.80
CA ALA A 90 0.05 -27.76 -4.22
C ALA A 90 -0.94 -28.60 -5.04
N PRO A 91 -1.48 -28.06 -6.16
CA PRO A 91 -2.34 -28.84 -7.04
C PRO A 91 -1.59 -30.07 -7.57
N ALA A 92 -2.32 -31.17 -7.81
CA ALA A 92 -1.74 -32.35 -8.42
C ALA A 92 -1.32 -32.01 -9.86
N LEU A 93 -0.01 -32.06 -10.12
CA LEU A 93 0.56 -31.88 -11.44
C LEU A 93 0.83 -33.26 -12.05
N SER A 94 0.27 -33.51 -13.23
CA SER A 94 0.57 -34.69 -14.03
C SER A 94 1.29 -34.27 -15.31
N LEU A 95 2.41 -34.91 -15.61
CA LEU A 95 3.13 -34.70 -16.87
C LEU A 95 2.53 -35.64 -17.93
N ALA A 96 2.11 -35.09 -19.07
CA ALA A 96 1.72 -35.86 -20.24
C ALA A 96 2.82 -35.77 -21.30
N MET A 97 3.17 -36.91 -21.90
CA MET A 97 4.06 -36.94 -23.06
C MET A 97 3.33 -36.30 -24.24
N GLN A 98 3.96 -35.33 -24.89
CA GLN A 98 3.44 -34.69 -26.08
C GLN A 98 3.98 -35.47 -27.28
N GLU A 99 3.12 -36.22 -27.98
CA GLU A 99 3.52 -36.88 -29.23
C GLU A 99 3.77 -35.80 -30.29
N GLU A 100 4.97 -35.80 -30.87
CA GLU A 100 5.30 -34.97 -32.03
C GLU A 100 4.43 -35.43 -33.20
N GLY A 101 3.53 -34.55 -33.64
CA GLY A 101 2.65 -34.82 -34.78
C GLY A 101 3.47 -35.12 -36.03
N GLU A 102 3.22 -36.29 -36.61
CA GLU A 102 3.79 -36.73 -37.89
C GLU A 102 3.29 -35.79 -39.01
N VAL A 103 4.24 -35.26 -39.78
CA VAL A 103 4.06 -34.31 -40.91
C VAL A 103 3.49 -35.01 -42.13
#